data_AF-A0A968BP73-F1
#
_entry.id   AF-A0A968BP73-F1
#
_cell.length_a   1.000
_cell.length_b   1.000
_cell.length_c   1.000
_cell.angle_alpha   90.00
_cell.angle_beta   90.00
_cell.angle_gamma   90.00
#
_symmetry.space_group_name_H-M   'P 1'
#
loop_
_entity.id
_entity.type
_entity.pdbx_description
1 polymer ?
#
loop_
_entity_poly.entity_id
_entity_poly.type
_entity_poly.pdbx_seq_one_letter_code
_entity_poly.pdbx_strand_id
1 'polypeptide(L)'
;LTVLSGDLDQDDLLDDGNTYHVVTGSGVDEYSILDGFTIIGGNANGDNMQYQNRGGGMFNHWDSDLTLAHITFSANWADLGGGLFNDSSSPTLT
;
A
#
# COMPACT_ATOMS: atom_id res chain seq x y z
N LEU A 1 5.97 -10.54 -14.47
CA LEU A 1 5.46 -9.33 -13.82
C LEU A 1 4.24 -9.74 -13.02
N THR A 2 4.30 -9.62 -11.71
CA THR A 2 3.17 -9.96 -10.82
C THR A 2 2.63 -8.67 -10.25
N VAL A 3 1.34 -8.41 -10.43
CA VAL A 3 0.68 -7.16 -10.05
C VAL A 3 -0.30 -7.44 -8.92
N LEU A 4 -0.24 -6.62 -7.87
CA LEU A 4 -1.31 -6.48 -6.90
C LEU A 4 -2.05 -5.20 -7.27
N SER A 5 -3.34 -5.30 -7.60
CA SER A 5 -4.17 -4.18 -8.01
C SER A 5 -5.24 -3.90 -6.97
N GLY A 6 -5.43 -2.61 -6.67
CA GLY A 6 -6.56 -2.10 -5.89
C GLY A 6 -7.79 -1.74 -6.73
N ASP A 7 -7.72 -1.81 -8.06
CA ASP A 7 -8.87 -1.61 -8.95
C ASP A 7 -9.84 -2.81 -8.84
N LEU A 8 -11.02 -2.60 -8.23
CA LEU A 8 -11.98 -3.66 -7.95
C LEU A 8 -13.04 -3.81 -9.06
N ASP A 9 -13.35 -2.74 -9.76
CA ASP A 9 -14.35 -2.69 -10.84
C ASP A 9 -13.74 -2.78 -12.25
N GLN A 10 -12.41 -2.80 -12.36
CA GLN A 10 -11.63 -3.14 -13.55
C GLN A 10 -11.82 -2.15 -14.70
N ASP A 11 -11.94 -0.87 -14.37
CA ASP A 11 -12.08 0.19 -15.37
C ASP A 11 -10.77 0.98 -15.58
N ASP A 12 -9.70 0.60 -14.88
CA ASP A 12 -8.39 1.24 -14.87
C ASP A 12 -8.44 2.73 -14.48
N LEU A 13 -9.54 3.19 -13.87
CA LEU A 13 -9.65 4.52 -13.30
C LEU A 13 -9.21 4.52 -11.83
N LEU A 14 -8.99 5.72 -11.33
CA LEU A 14 -8.69 5.96 -9.93
C LEU A 14 -9.86 6.73 -9.33
N ASP A 15 -10.87 5.99 -8.86
CA ASP A 15 -12.10 6.51 -8.31
C ASP A 15 -12.59 5.65 -7.12
N ASP A 16 -13.88 5.74 -6.79
CA ASP A 16 -14.45 5.04 -5.65
C ASP A 16 -14.60 3.51 -5.88
N GLY A 17 -14.30 3.02 -7.08
CA GLY A 17 -14.14 1.61 -7.42
C GLY A 17 -12.84 0.99 -6.91
N ASN A 18 -11.88 1.80 -6.45
CA ASN A 18 -10.60 1.31 -5.94
C ASN A 18 -10.59 1.05 -4.43
N THR A 19 -9.73 0.14 -3.99
CA THR A 19 -9.36 0.01 -2.58
C THR A 19 -8.58 1.23 -2.10
N TYR A 20 -8.73 1.62 -0.83
CA TYR A 20 -7.85 2.62 -0.21
C TYR A 20 -6.39 2.17 -0.17
N HIS A 21 -6.13 0.95 0.31
CA HIS A 21 -4.80 0.37 0.44
C HIS A 21 -4.75 -0.96 -0.30
N VAL A 22 -3.80 -1.13 -1.22
CA VAL A 22 -3.62 -2.42 -1.92
C VAL A 22 -3.01 -3.47 -0.99
N VAL A 23 -2.06 -3.04 -0.14
CA VAL A 23 -1.38 -3.88 0.84
C VAL A 23 -1.36 -3.20 2.21
N THR A 24 -1.61 -3.95 3.28
CA THR A 24 -1.48 -3.45 4.66
C THR A 24 -0.56 -4.33 5.49
N GLY A 25 0.47 -3.74 6.11
CA GLY A 25 1.22 -4.35 7.20
C GLY A 25 0.57 -4.00 8.54
N SER A 26 0.34 -5.00 9.40
CA SER A 26 -0.32 -4.83 10.70
C SER A 26 0.26 -5.82 11.72
N GLY A 27 1.21 -5.38 12.55
CA GLY A 27 1.87 -6.25 13.54
C GLY A 27 2.67 -7.38 12.90
N VAL A 28 3.29 -7.13 11.75
CA VAL A 28 4.12 -8.09 11.03
C VAL A 28 5.61 -7.85 11.31
N ASP A 29 6.38 -8.92 11.40
CA ASP A 29 7.82 -8.86 11.69
C ASP A 29 8.69 -8.86 10.42
N GLU A 30 10.00 -8.75 10.59
CA GLU A 30 10.98 -8.68 9.50
C GLU A 30 11.06 -9.95 8.64
N TYR A 31 10.50 -11.07 9.11
CA TYR A 31 10.43 -12.33 8.38
C TYR A 31 9.28 -12.34 7.37
N SER A 32 8.36 -11.39 7.44
CA SER A 32 7.38 -11.14 6.39
C SER A 32 8.08 -10.50 5.20
N ILE A 33 8.06 -11.17 4.05
CA ILE A 33 8.74 -10.71 2.83
C ILE A 33 7.72 -10.52 1.72
N LEU A 34 7.72 -9.33 1.11
CA LEU A 34 7.06 -9.07 -0.15
C LEU A 34 8.13 -8.86 -1.23
N ASP A 35 8.19 -9.75 -2.21
CA ASP A 35 9.26 -9.80 -3.21
C ASP A 35 8.72 -9.81 -4.65
N GLY A 36 9.15 -8.83 -5.45
CA GLY A 36 8.96 -8.85 -6.92
C GLY A 36 7.58 -8.44 -7.42
N PHE A 37 6.79 -7.76 -6.59
CA PHE A 37 5.45 -7.27 -6.96
C PHE A 37 5.47 -5.83 -7.45
N THR A 38 4.59 -5.55 -8.42
CA THR A 38 4.15 -4.18 -8.72
C THR A 38 2.82 -3.94 -8.03
N ILE A 39 2.71 -2.87 -7.25
CA ILE A 39 1.52 -2.51 -6.48
C ILE A 39 0.89 -1.27 -7.11
N ILE A 40 -0.37 -1.38 -7.54
CA ILE A 40 -1.09 -0.33 -8.30
C ILE A 40 -2.55 -0.18 -7.87
N GLY A 41 -3.17 0.94 -8.26
CA GLY A 41 -4.63 1.11 -8.18
C GLY A 41 -5.16 1.31 -6.75
N GLY A 42 -4.29 1.66 -5.81
CA GLY A 42 -4.73 2.11 -4.49
C GLY A 42 -5.14 3.58 -4.51
N ASN A 43 -6.33 3.90 -4.03
CA ASN A 43 -6.89 5.25 -4.00
C ASN A 43 -7.25 5.65 -2.57
N ALA A 44 -6.26 5.96 -1.72
CA ALA A 44 -6.47 6.38 -0.35
C ALA A 44 -7.03 7.82 -0.28
N ASN A 45 -8.28 8.03 -0.72
CA ASN A 45 -9.03 9.29 -0.76
C ASN A 45 -10.13 9.41 0.31
N GLY A 46 -10.13 8.51 1.27
CA GLY A 46 -11.05 8.53 2.40
C GLY A 46 -10.72 9.61 3.44
N ASP A 47 -11.38 9.54 4.60
CA ASP A 47 -11.13 10.49 5.68
C ASP A 47 -9.92 10.10 6.57
N ASN A 48 -9.48 11.02 7.42
CA ASN A 48 -8.37 10.80 8.34
C ASN A 48 -8.76 9.97 9.58
N MET A 49 -10.03 9.60 9.77
CA MET A 49 -10.46 8.94 11.02
C MET A 49 -10.00 7.48 11.10
N GLN A 50 -9.63 6.88 9.97
CA GLN A 50 -9.22 5.47 9.89
C GLN A 50 -7.98 5.26 9.00
N TYR A 51 -7.15 6.29 8.85
CA TYR A 51 -5.95 6.25 7.99
C TYR A 51 -6.23 5.96 6.50
N GLN A 52 -7.49 6.07 6.07
CA GLN A 52 -7.94 5.82 4.69
C GLN A 52 -7.38 6.83 3.69
N ASN A 53 -6.69 7.86 4.17
CA ASN A 53 -6.05 8.88 3.35
C ASN A 53 -4.51 8.73 3.23
N ARG A 54 -3.95 7.57 3.60
CA ARG A 54 -2.50 7.35 3.66
C ARG A 54 -2.11 6.03 3.01
N GLY A 55 -0.95 5.93 2.36
CA GLY A 55 -0.44 4.63 1.91
C GLY A 55 -1.34 3.96 0.87
N GLY A 56 -1.56 4.62 -0.28
CA GLY A 56 -2.43 4.11 -1.34
C GLY A 56 -2.01 2.73 -1.82
N GLY A 57 -0.73 2.59 -2.19
CA GLY A 57 -0.16 1.29 -2.52
C GLY A 57 -0.03 0.42 -1.28
N MET A 58 0.66 0.92 -0.25
CA MET A 58 0.90 0.18 0.98
C MET A 58 0.82 1.06 2.23
N PHE A 59 0.14 0.56 3.25
CA PHE A 59 0.05 1.17 4.56
C PHE A 59 0.53 0.21 5.66
N ASN A 60 1.61 0.55 6.36
CA ASN A 60 2.14 -0.22 7.48
C ASN A 60 1.82 0.46 8.80
N HIS A 61 1.28 -0.30 9.77
CA HIS A 61 0.95 0.19 11.10
C HIS A 61 1.20 -0.87 12.18
N TRP A 62 1.20 -0.44 13.44
CA TRP A 62 1.44 -1.29 14.62
C TRP A 62 2.74 -2.10 14.53
N ASP A 63 3.89 -1.40 14.54
CA ASP A 63 5.22 -2.03 14.59
C ASP A 63 5.44 -3.07 13.47
N SER A 64 5.12 -2.67 12.22
CA SER A 64 5.24 -3.54 11.04
C SER A 64 6.60 -3.38 10.37
N ASP A 65 7.52 -4.31 10.65
CA ASP A 65 8.95 -4.22 10.26
C ASP A 65 9.34 -5.17 9.11
N LEU A 66 8.39 -5.46 8.21
CA LEU A 66 8.57 -6.38 7.09
C LEU A 66 9.69 -5.99 6.09
N THR A 67 10.15 -6.96 5.31
CA THR A 67 11.08 -6.74 4.20
C THR A 67 10.34 -6.58 2.86
N LEU A 68 10.61 -5.49 2.15
CA LEU A 68 10.13 -5.22 0.80
C LEU A 68 11.30 -5.32 -0.18
N ALA A 69 11.32 -6.39 -0.98
CA ALA A 69 12.36 -6.65 -1.97
C ALA A 69 11.80 -6.44 -3.39
N HIS A 70 12.54 -5.73 -4.24
CA HIS A 70 12.17 -5.57 -5.66
C HIS A 70 10.72 -5.09 -5.90
N ILE A 71 10.22 -4.21 -5.04
CA ILE A 71 8.86 -3.67 -5.13
C ILE A 71 8.82 -2.45 -6.04
N THR A 72 7.78 -2.38 -6.87
CA THR A 72 7.44 -1.18 -7.64
C THR A 72 6.07 -0.67 -7.21
N PHE A 73 6.00 0.59 -6.79
CA PHE A 73 4.73 1.29 -6.60
C PHE A 73 4.46 2.17 -7.82
N SER A 74 3.27 2.06 -8.42
CA SER A 74 2.85 2.88 -9.56
C SER A 74 1.35 3.12 -9.54
N ALA A 75 0.87 4.22 -10.10
CA ALA A 75 -0.56 4.53 -10.20
C ALA A 75 -1.34 4.33 -8.87
N ASN A 76 -0.74 4.76 -7.75
CA ASN A 76 -1.40 4.80 -6.45
C ASN A 76 -1.50 6.25 -5.97
N TRP A 77 -2.56 6.55 -5.22
CA TRP A 77 -2.83 7.88 -4.70
C TRP A 77 -3.17 7.84 -3.21
N ALA A 78 -2.75 8.87 -2.49
CA ALA A 78 -3.08 9.14 -1.10
C ALA A 78 -2.78 10.61 -0.80
N ASP A 79 -3.42 11.18 0.23
CA ASP A 79 -2.98 12.48 0.78
C ASP A 79 -1.55 12.38 1.33
N LEU A 80 -1.21 11.25 1.97
CA LEU A 80 0.10 11.00 2.56
C LEU A 80 0.67 9.67 2.10
N GLY A 81 1.72 9.73 1.28
CA GLY A 81 2.43 8.54 0.82
C GLY A 81 1.60 7.70 -0.15
N GLY A 82 1.41 8.17 -1.38
CA GLY A 82 0.65 7.43 -2.41
C GLY A 82 1.20 6.03 -2.67
N GLY A 83 2.53 5.85 -2.66
CA GLY A 83 3.15 4.52 -2.79
C GLY A 83 3.15 3.73 -1.48
N LEU A 84 3.78 4.27 -0.44
CA LEU A 84 4.00 3.61 0.85
C LEU A 84 3.87 4.65 1.97
N PHE A 85 3.18 4.28 3.04
CA PHE A 85 3.14 5.03 4.29
C PHE A 85 3.41 4.10 5.48
N ASN A 86 4.24 4.55 6.42
CA ASN A 86 4.57 3.82 7.65
C ASN A 86 4.12 4.64 8.86
N ASP A 87 3.21 4.07 9.66
CA ASP A 87 2.83 4.58 10.97
C ASP A 87 3.50 3.75 12.06
N SER A 88 4.41 4.35 12.82
CA SER A 88 5.16 3.65 13.88
C SER A 88 5.70 2.29 13.43
N SER A 89 6.26 2.22 12.21
CA SER A 89 6.67 0.99 11.52
C SER A 89 7.93 1.27 10.70
N SER A 90 8.82 0.29 10.57
CA SER A 90 10.13 0.47 9.92
C SER A 90 10.44 -0.66 8.93
N PRO A 91 9.70 -0.77 7.80
CA PRO A 91 9.99 -1.79 6.80
C PRO A 91 11.39 -1.58 6.20
N THR A 92 12.04 -2.69 5.87
CA THR A 92 13.33 -2.67 5.18
C THR A 92 13.11 -2.74 3.67
N LEU A 93 13.65 -1.78 2.91
CA LEU A 93 13.62 -1.78 1.45
C LEU A 93 14.94 -2.36 0.90
N THR A 94 14.86 -3.34 0.00
CA THR A 94 16.03 -4.02 -0.61
C THR A 94 15.99 -4.10 -2.12
#